data_AF-A0A6P0JSR1-F1
#
_entry.id   AF-A0A6P0JSR1-F1
#
_cell.length_a   1.000
_cell.length_b   1.000
_cell.length_c   1.000
_cell.angle_alpha   90.00
_cell.angle_beta   90.00
_cell.angle_gamma   90.00
#
_symmetry.space_group_name_H-M   'P 1'
#
loop_
_entity.id
_entity.type
_entity.pdbx_description
1 polymer ?
#
loop_
_entity_poly.entity_id
_entity_poly.type
_entity_poly.pdbx_seq_one_letter_code
_entity_poly.pdbx_strand_id
1 'polypeptide(L)'
;GRMGRIRYRLNTILVKVYQRLGYKLSDELTIVARRNRTDTIKKQHFPQPYTGNLTLFRAIDRKAEVGTELDPQYGWGEIAVGGLDIYDVPGDHLLMLQEPHVQVLAQKITECLNQDSQES
;
A
#
# COMPACT_ATOMS: atom_id res chain seq x y z
N GLY A 1 -11.55 0.18 14.93
CA GLY A 1 -12.10 0.71 16.20
C GLY A 1 -11.04 0.79 17.29
N ARG A 2 -11.33 1.48 18.41
CA ARG A 2 -10.40 1.70 19.56
C ARG A 2 -9.82 0.39 20.12
N MET A 3 -10.64 -0.67 20.20
CA MET A 3 -10.20 -2.00 20.67
C MET A 3 -9.16 -2.67 19.76
N GLY A 4 -9.26 -2.52 18.44
CA GLY A 4 -8.30 -3.10 17.50
C GLY A 4 -6.90 -2.50 17.65
N ARG A 5 -6.81 -1.19 17.89
CA ARG A 5 -5.54 -0.49 18.13
C ARG A 5 -4.86 -0.94 19.43
N ILE A 6 -5.63 -1.19 20.50
CA ILE A 6 -5.10 -1.68 21.79
C ILE A 6 -4.54 -3.10 21.63
N ARG A 7 -5.30 -4.00 21.00
CA ARG A 7 -4.87 -5.37 20.69
C ARG A 7 -3.57 -5.37 19.89
N TYR A 8 -3.49 -4.56 18.85
CA TYR A 8 -2.31 -4.48 17.99
C TYR A 8 -1.05 -3.99 18.74
N ARG A 9 -1.19 -3.00 19.63
CA ARG A 9 -0.06 -2.53 20.47
C ARG A 9 0.41 -3.61 21.45
N LEU A 10 -0.50 -4.36 22.05
CA LEU A 10 -0.17 -5.49 22.92
C LEU A 10 0.58 -6.58 22.16
N ASN A 11 0.08 -7.00 21.00
CA ASN A 11 0.75 -8.01 20.16
C ASN A 11 2.14 -7.54 19.70
N THR A 12 2.31 -6.25 19.42
CA THR A 12 3.63 -5.66 19.08
C THR A 12 4.64 -5.77 20.22
N ILE A 13 4.21 -5.59 21.48
CA ILE A 13 5.07 -5.77 22.66
C ILE A 13 5.42 -7.25 22.84
N LEU A 14 4.44 -8.15 22.72
CA LEU A 14 4.64 -9.59 22.85
C LEU A 14 5.65 -10.13 21.83
N VAL A 15 5.57 -9.69 20.56
CA VAL A 15 6.55 -10.06 19.53
C VAL A 15 7.98 -9.74 19.98
N LYS A 16 8.22 -8.52 20.50
CA LYS A 16 9.56 -8.09 20.95
C LYS A 16 10.05 -8.92 22.14
N VAL A 17 9.16 -9.26 23.07
CA VAL A 17 9.50 -10.08 24.25
C VAL A 17 9.88 -11.50 23.82
N TYR A 18 9.07 -12.15 22.98
CA TYR A 18 9.32 -13.51 22.50
C TYR A 18 10.65 -13.59 21.73
N GLN A 19 10.90 -12.64 20.83
CA GLN A 19 12.16 -12.56 20.09
C GLN A 19 13.36 -12.37 21.01
N ARG A 20 13.25 -11.50 22.03
CA ARG A 20 14.33 -11.26 23.00
C ARG A 20 14.62 -12.48 23.87
N LEU A 21 13.60 -13.26 24.21
CA LEU A 21 13.72 -14.47 25.01
C LEU A 21 14.06 -15.73 24.18
N GLY A 22 14.17 -15.60 22.85
CA GLY A 22 14.47 -16.73 21.95
C GLY A 22 13.29 -17.70 21.76
N TYR A 23 12.07 -17.33 22.12
CA TYR A 23 10.89 -18.16 21.93
C TYR A 23 10.36 -18.10 20.50
N LYS A 24 9.86 -19.24 20.02
CA LYS A 24 9.14 -19.33 18.74
C LYS A 24 7.82 -18.57 18.84
N LEU A 25 7.53 -17.73 17.83
CA LEU A 25 6.26 -17.02 17.73
C LEU A 25 5.13 -17.99 17.33
N SER A 26 3.94 -17.77 17.90
CA SER A 26 2.71 -18.37 17.38
C SER A 26 2.37 -17.81 16.00
N ASP A 27 1.46 -18.45 15.25
CA ASP A 27 1.06 -18.00 13.93
C ASP A 27 0.48 -16.56 13.95
N GLU A 28 -0.34 -16.25 14.97
CA GLU A 28 -0.89 -14.91 15.17
C GLU A 28 0.20 -13.84 15.36
N LEU A 29 1.20 -14.12 16.21
CA LEU A 29 2.30 -13.19 16.46
C LEU A 29 3.27 -13.13 15.28
N THR A 30 3.38 -14.20 14.48
CA THR A 30 4.19 -14.23 13.26
C THR A 30 3.66 -13.25 12.22
N ILE A 31 2.33 -13.15 12.07
CA ILE A 31 1.69 -12.18 11.17
C ILE A 31 2.03 -10.74 11.60
N VAL A 32 1.94 -10.44 12.90
CA VAL A 32 2.28 -9.13 13.46
C VAL A 32 3.78 -8.82 13.30
N ALA A 33 4.65 -9.81 13.55
CA ALA A 33 6.09 -9.67 13.42
C ALA A 33 6.54 -9.38 11.98
N ARG A 34 5.94 -10.05 10.98
CA ARG A 34 6.20 -9.78 9.57
C ARG A 34 5.85 -8.34 9.21
N ARG A 35 4.68 -7.87 9.66
CA ARG A 35 4.24 -6.49 9.45
C ARG A 35 5.19 -5.46 10.06
N ASN A 36 5.59 -5.65 11.32
CA ASN A 36 6.52 -4.75 12.02
C ASN A 36 7.90 -4.67 11.34
N ARG A 37 8.38 -5.78 10.78
CA ARG A 37 9.66 -5.83 10.07
C ARG A 37 9.59 -5.05 8.76
N THR A 38 8.52 -5.22 7.99
CA THR A 38 8.29 -4.45 6.75
C THR A 38 8.21 -2.95 7.06
N ASP A 39 7.54 -2.54 8.14
CA ASP A 39 7.47 -1.13 8.54
C ASP A 39 8.83 -0.53 8.91
N THR A 40 9.73 -1.33 9.48
CA THR A 40 11.08 -0.89 9.82
C THR A 40 11.93 -0.69 8.57
N ILE A 41 11.83 -1.59 7.58
CA ILE A 41 12.53 -1.47 6.30
C ILE A 41 12.00 -0.26 5.51
N LYS A 42 10.67 -0.06 5.49
CA LYS A 42 10.05 1.13 4.87
C LYS A 42 10.56 2.43 5.47
N LYS A 43 10.79 2.48 6.79
CA LYS A 43 11.36 3.67 7.46
C LYS A 43 12.82 3.94 7.11
N GLN A 44 13.59 2.89 6.84
CA GLN A 44 15.01 3.01 6.51
C GLN A 44 15.25 3.36 5.03
N HIS A 45 14.30 3.01 4.16
CA HIS A 45 14.34 3.30 2.73
C HIS A 45 13.09 4.10 2.32
N PHE A 46 12.96 5.32 2.83
CA PHE A 46 11.91 6.22 2.37
C PHE A 46 12.25 6.70 0.95
N PRO A 47 11.31 6.65 0.00
CA PRO A 47 11.51 7.23 -1.32
C PRO A 47 11.85 8.70 -1.19
N GLN A 48 12.81 9.17 -1.99
CA GLN A 48 13.04 10.61 -2.12
C GLN A 48 11.83 11.26 -2.82
N PRO A 49 11.48 12.50 -2.49
CA PRO A 49 10.43 13.22 -3.20
C PRO A 49 10.72 13.27 -4.70
N TYR A 50 9.72 12.96 -5.51
CA TYR A 50 9.81 12.91 -6.97
C TYR A 50 9.11 14.12 -7.60
N THR A 51 9.88 14.90 -8.36
CA THR A 51 9.43 16.19 -8.92
C THR A 51 8.76 16.06 -10.29
N GLY A 52 8.75 14.87 -10.90
CA GLY A 52 7.96 14.60 -12.10
C GLY A 52 6.51 14.26 -11.75
N ASN A 53 5.64 14.23 -12.77
CA ASN A 53 4.28 13.73 -12.61
C ASN A 53 4.29 12.21 -12.42
N LEU A 54 3.47 11.73 -11.50
CA LEU A 54 3.23 10.30 -11.27
C LEU A 54 1.78 9.96 -11.57
N THR A 55 1.60 8.81 -12.23
CA THR A 55 0.28 8.23 -12.47
C THR A 55 0.09 6.99 -11.60
N LEU A 56 -0.97 6.98 -10.81
CA LEU A 56 -1.37 5.88 -9.94
C LEU A 56 -2.65 5.21 -10.46
N PHE A 57 -2.54 3.95 -10.89
CA PHE A 57 -3.69 3.09 -11.16
C PHE A 57 -4.15 2.42 -9.87
N ARG A 58 -5.32 2.81 -9.36
CA ARG A 58 -5.82 2.46 -8.03
C ARG A 58 -6.94 1.41 -8.11
N ALA A 59 -6.70 0.23 -7.56
CA ALA A 59 -7.75 -0.78 -7.36
C ALA A 59 -8.81 -0.29 -6.36
N ILE A 60 -10.08 -0.29 -6.75
CA ILE A 60 -11.17 0.30 -5.96
C ILE A 60 -11.80 -0.66 -4.94
N ASP A 61 -11.65 -1.98 -5.10
CA ASP A 61 -12.24 -2.95 -4.17
C ASP A 61 -11.33 -3.23 -2.96
N ARG A 62 -10.26 -2.43 -2.79
CA ARG A 62 -9.37 -2.52 -1.63
C ARG A 62 -10.10 -2.08 -0.37
N LYS A 63 -10.27 -3.01 0.57
CA LYS A 63 -10.84 -2.72 1.88
C LYS A 63 -9.75 -2.26 2.84
N ALA A 64 -10.05 -1.20 3.60
CA ALA A 64 -9.22 -0.82 4.74
C ALA A 64 -9.19 -1.96 5.75
N GLU A 65 -8.06 -2.16 6.42
CA GLU A 65 -7.99 -3.10 7.52
C GLU A 65 -8.84 -2.59 8.69
N VAL A 66 -9.35 -3.52 9.50
CA VAL A 66 -10.25 -3.21 10.61
C VAL A 66 -9.62 -2.17 11.55
N GLY A 67 -10.20 -0.96 11.55
CA GLY A 67 -9.74 0.14 12.39
C GLY A 67 -8.62 0.99 11.82
N THR A 68 -8.37 0.88 10.52
CA THR A 68 -7.53 1.79 9.73
C THR A 68 -8.39 2.55 8.73
N GLU A 69 -7.91 3.71 8.29
CA GLU A 69 -8.47 4.42 7.15
C GLU A 69 -7.54 4.18 5.95
N LEU A 70 -8.13 3.98 4.77
CA LEU A 70 -7.36 3.85 3.56
C LEU A 70 -7.06 5.26 3.04
N ASP A 71 -5.78 5.63 3.05
CA ASP A 71 -5.34 6.86 2.39
C ASP A 71 -5.77 6.82 0.91
N PRO A 72 -6.56 7.79 0.41
CA PRO A 72 -6.98 7.80 -0.99
C PRO A 72 -5.81 7.86 -1.98
N GLN A 73 -4.63 8.33 -1.56
CA GLN A 73 -3.42 8.42 -2.40
C GLN A 73 -2.47 7.22 -2.19
N TYR A 74 -2.89 6.20 -1.42
CA TYR A 74 -2.12 4.97 -1.16
C TYR A 74 -0.68 5.22 -0.63
N GLY A 75 -0.45 6.35 0.04
CA GLY A 75 0.83 6.77 0.59
C GLY A 75 1.73 7.55 -0.37
N TRP A 76 1.26 7.87 -1.58
CA TRP A 76 2.06 8.60 -2.59
C TRP A 76 2.04 10.11 -2.43
N GLY A 77 1.11 10.67 -1.65
CA GLY A 77 0.90 12.11 -1.53
C GLY A 77 2.13 12.91 -1.13
N GLU A 78 2.92 12.40 -0.18
CA GLU A 78 4.14 13.09 0.30
C GLU A 78 5.34 12.93 -0.66
N ILE A 79 5.28 11.96 -1.59
CA ILE A 79 6.39 11.63 -2.49
C ILE A 79 6.19 12.29 -3.86
N ALA A 80 4.95 12.39 -4.34
CA ALA A 80 4.60 12.86 -5.68
C ALA A 80 4.53 14.40 -5.76
N VAL A 81 5.67 15.08 -5.59
CA VAL A 81 5.73 16.56 -5.50
C VAL A 81 5.47 17.25 -6.85
N GLY A 82 5.77 16.59 -7.97
CA GLY A 82 5.49 17.12 -9.31
C GLY A 82 4.01 17.10 -9.68
N GLY A 83 3.24 16.18 -9.08
CA GLY A 83 1.86 15.92 -9.42
C GLY A 83 1.53 14.44 -9.26
N LEU A 84 0.27 14.14 -8.92
CA LEU A 84 -0.22 12.78 -8.78
C LEU A 84 -1.59 12.63 -9.46
N ASP A 85 -1.61 11.98 -10.61
CA ASP A 85 -2.82 11.60 -11.30
C ASP A 85 -3.28 10.22 -10.84
N ILE A 86 -4.57 10.09 -10.52
CA ILE A 86 -5.12 8.84 -9.97
C ILE A 86 -6.23 8.34 -10.88
N TYR A 87 -6.08 7.11 -11.37
CA TYR A 87 -7.08 6.44 -12.19
C TYR A 87 -7.58 5.18 -11.50
N ASP A 88 -8.87 5.15 -11.23
CA ASP A 88 -9.52 4.00 -10.61
C ASP A 88 -9.68 2.82 -11.57
N VAL A 89 -9.39 1.61 -11.08
CA VAL A 89 -9.51 0.34 -11.80
C VAL A 89 -10.37 -0.63 -10.98
N PRO A 90 -11.38 -1.27 -11.59
CA PRO A 90 -12.20 -2.27 -10.90
C PRO A 90 -11.39 -3.47 -10.38
N GLY A 91 -11.88 -4.12 -9.32
CA GLY A 91 -11.20 -5.23 -8.68
C GLY A 91 -10.33 -4.82 -7.50
N ASP A 92 -9.74 -5.83 -6.85
CA ASP A 92 -8.68 -5.66 -5.86
C ASP A 92 -7.29 -5.65 -6.51
N HIS A 93 -6.24 -5.62 -5.69
CA HIS A 93 -4.85 -5.55 -6.15
C HIS A 93 -4.45 -6.68 -7.12
N LEU A 94 -5.06 -7.86 -7.02
CA LEU A 94 -4.80 -8.99 -7.90
C LEU A 94 -5.79 -9.04 -9.06
N LEU A 95 -7.08 -8.79 -8.78
CA LEU A 95 -8.12 -8.86 -9.79
C LEU A 95 -8.00 -7.76 -10.84
N MET A 96 -7.48 -6.58 -10.51
CA MET A 96 -7.24 -5.49 -11.47
C MET A 96 -6.30 -5.89 -12.62
N LEU A 97 -5.50 -6.94 -12.44
CA LEU A 97 -4.55 -7.48 -13.42
C LEU A 97 -5.12 -8.67 -14.21
N GLN A 98 -6.38 -9.04 -13.98
CA GLN A 98 -7.04 -10.18 -14.61
C GLN A 98 -8.27 -9.73 -15.40
N GLU A 99 -8.72 -10.57 -16.32
CA GLU A 99 -9.97 -10.35 -17.03
C GLU A 99 -11.18 -10.34 -16.07
N PRO A 100 -12.16 -9.44 -16.25
CA PRO A 100 -12.25 -8.44 -17.32
C PRO A 100 -11.53 -7.11 -17.01
N HIS A 101 -11.02 -6.93 -15.78
CA HIS A 101 -10.55 -5.63 -15.27
C HIS A 101 -9.26 -5.14 -15.92
N VAL A 102 -8.40 -6.06 -16.37
CA VAL A 102 -7.16 -5.76 -17.08
C VAL A 102 -7.40 -4.92 -18.35
N GLN A 103 -8.58 -5.03 -18.97
CA GLN A 103 -8.96 -4.22 -20.14
C GLN A 103 -9.06 -2.74 -19.78
N VAL A 104 -9.67 -2.43 -18.64
CA VAL A 104 -9.80 -1.05 -18.13
C VAL A 104 -8.43 -0.49 -17.77
N LEU A 105 -7.58 -1.30 -17.13
CA LEU A 105 -6.21 -0.91 -16.82
C LEU A 105 -5.40 -0.61 -18.10
N ALA A 106 -5.44 -1.50 -19.08
CA ALA A 106 -4.73 -1.36 -20.35
C ALA A 106 -5.19 -0.11 -21.12
N GLN A 107 -6.50 0.15 -21.15
CA GLN A 107 -7.06 1.36 -21.76
C GLN A 107 -6.47 2.62 -21.13
N LYS A 108 -6.50 2.72 -19.79
CA LYS A 108 -6.03 3.91 -19.07
C LYS A 108 -4.52 4.13 -19.24
N ILE A 109 -3.73 3.06 -19.23
CA ILE A 109 -2.29 3.13 -19.54
C ILE A 109 -2.07 3.66 -20.96
N THR A 110 -2.83 3.15 -21.93
CA THR A 110 -2.73 3.57 -23.33
C THR A 110 -3.08 5.05 -23.50
N GLU A 111 -4.13 5.53 -22.83
CA GLU A 111 -4.51 6.94 -22.83
C GLU A 111 -3.37 7.83 -22.29
N CYS A 112 -2.75 7.45 -21.16
CA CYS A 112 -1.63 8.20 -20.57
C CYS A 112 -0.43 8.27 -21.53
N LEU A 113 -0.02 7.13 -22.10
CA LEU A 113 1.13 7.06 -23.01
C LEU A 113 0.92 7.88 -24.29
N ASN A 114 -0.33 7.97 -24.75
CA ASN A 114 -0.66 8.74 -25.95
C ASN A 114 -0.73 10.25 -25.65
N GLN A 115 -1.12 10.67 -24.44
CA GLN A 115 -1.11 12.07 -24.03
C GLN A 115 0.33 12.61 -23.99
N ASP A 116 1.25 11.87 -23.38
CA ASP A 116 2.68 12.24 -23.32
C ASP A 116 3.33 12.37 -24.70
N SER A 117 2.82 11.61 -25.68
CA SER A 117 3.34 11.62 -27.06
C SER A 117 2.88 12.81 -27.90
N GLN A 118 1.89 13.60 -27.44
CA GLN A 118 1.36 14.76 -28.17
C GLN A 118 1.84 16.12 -27.64
N GLU A 119 2.59 16.14 -26.54
CA GLU A 119 3.11 17.35 -25.89
C GLU A 119 4.62 17.61 -26.12
N SER A 120 5.25 16.89 -27.07
CA SER A 120 6.67 17.05 -27.47
C SER A 120 6.86 17.74 -28.82
#